data_AF-A0A963E8X9-F1
#
_entry.id   AF-A0A963E8X9-F1
#
_cell.length_a   1.000
_cell.length_b   1.000
_cell.length_c   1.000
_cell.angle_alpha   90.00
_cell.angle_beta   90.00
_cell.angle_gamma   90.00
#
_symmetry.space_group_name_H-M   'P 1'
#
loop_
_entity.id
_entity.type
_entity.pdbx_description
1 polymer ?
#
loop_
_entity_poly.entity_id
_entity_poly.type
_entity_poly.pdbx_seq_one_letter_code
_entity_poly.pdbx_strand_id
1 'polypeptide(L)'
;LAAFTLSSVAEASLVVIANPSLKINALTKNQLADLYLNKPVSLPVTVTPYNQPDNTLSYQEFYQQILGWDAEQVSSYWAQQVFSGFSQQPSAVNNDQAAIQLVEKDPSAIAFVDSESLKNVGHRVKVVYGNYKIPAASAPTSSGQLYSSSSTNGYMTAISNSDPASDASTDIQGPTSDPDASLAKQLTSINNGNSGGQSQNIWSLIQSHMTLQAKINDPRVQHWILWFSDHPKVLNTMINNAVPYLYYVYHQTQSRNMPGEFALLPMIESGYNPRAYSSAGAAGLWQLMPGTASSYGMEIDWWYDARRDVLTSTNAGLNYLVHLHRVMNTWALAAAAYNVGPGALEASIHRNKSEGKPADYWDLQLPNQTENYVPKLLAISAIIADPAKYHIQLPYVPNRPFFASVTLTSQMDLNEISKFSSVSIPVLKSLNPGLQRWATAPNGNFTLLLPATSVGAFENNLQKVIGQKHVGWIYHQVTNGESLATIASKYDTSMSKLAKVNNLHSGSVKVGSAILVPVKDSVTYTKLAGVSGAVSMQSQQERVLSNALKRAAASQDKGLPAEVTGEPIEPNENLKSLLGKLYGSD
;
A
#
# COMPACT_ATOMS: atom_id res chain seq x y z
N LEU A 1 47.06 -23.29 25.37
CA LEU A 1 45.66 -23.56 24.97
C LEU A 1 44.78 -23.29 26.19
N ALA A 2 44.52 -22.00 26.43
CA ALA A 2 43.66 -21.56 27.52
C ALA A 2 42.21 -21.57 27.02
N ALA A 3 41.34 -22.23 27.78
CA ALA A 3 39.91 -22.27 27.55
C ALA A 3 39.33 -20.85 27.63
N PHE A 4 38.73 -20.38 26.54
CA PHE A 4 37.84 -19.23 26.58
C PHE A 4 36.56 -19.67 27.30
N THR A 5 36.44 -19.29 28.57
CA THR A 5 35.18 -19.29 29.30
C THR A 5 34.23 -18.32 28.62
N LEU A 6 33.14 -18.84 28.05
CA LEU A 6 31.97 -18.03 27.71
C LEU A 6 31.46 -17.37 29.00
N SER A 7 31.75 -16.08 29.16
CA SER A 7 31.03 -15.23 30.10
C SER A 7 29.56 -15.22 29.68
N SER A 8 28.68 -15.67 30.58
CA SER A 8 27.23 -15.59 30.43
C SER A 8 26.85 -14.15 30.07
N VAL A 9 26.44 -13.93 28.83
CA VAL A 9 25.69 -12.73 28.47
C VAL A 9 24.45 -12.75 29.35
N ALA A 10 24.30 -11.74 30.21
CA ALA A 10 23.07 -11.58 30.97
C ALA A 10 21.93 -11.47 29.95
N GLU A 11 21.03 -12.45 29.95
CA GLU A 11 19.84 -12.41 29.09
C GLU A 11 19.10 -11.10 29.39
N ALA A 12 19.04 -10.23 28.39
CA ALA A 12 18.21 -9.04 28.45
C ALA A 12 16.77 -9.49 28.72
N SER A 13 16.26 -9.17 29.91
CA SER A 13 14.88 -9.49 30.26
C SER A 13 14.00 -8.32 29.88
N LEU A 14 13.05 -8.57 29.00
CA LEU A 14 12.11 -7.58 28.54
C LEU A 14 11.12 -7.24 29.65
N VAL A 15 10.88 -5.94 29.87
CA VAL A 15 10.07 -5.42 30.98
C VAL A 15 9.01 -4.46 30.47
N VAL A 16 7.86 -4.42 31.14
CA VAL A 16 6.81 -3.42 30.84
C VAL A 16 6.92 -2.28 31.82
N ILE A 17 7.06 -1.07 31.29
CA ILE A 17 7.13 0.17 32.03
C ILE A 17 5.82 0.94 31.96
N ALA A 18 5.57 1.74 32.99
CA ALA A 18 4.43 2.63 33.11
C ALA A 18 4.83 3.96 33.74
N ASN A 19 4.01 4.98 33.57
CA ASN A 19 4.18 6.25 34.26
C ASN A 19 4.10 6.03 35.78
N PRO A 20 4.95 6.67 36.61
CA PRO A 20 4.90 6.50 38.07
C PRO A 20 3.52 6.85 38.67
N SER A 21 2.81 7.80 38.06
CA SER A 21 1.48 8.25 38.49
C SER A 21 0.33 7.29 38.13
N LEU A 22 0.54 6.33 37.21
CA LEU A 22 -0.48 5.35 36.84
C LEU A 22 -0.82 4.49 38.07
N LYS A 23 -2.09 4.41 38.47
CA LYS A 23 -2.52 3.69 39.70
C LYS A 23 -2.57 2.17 39.53
N ILE A 24 -1.51 1.59 38.95
CA ILE A 24 -1.27 0.17 38.77
C ILE A 24 0.14 -0.14 39.29
N ASN A 25 0.26 -1.12 40.17
CA ASN A 25 1.55 -1.54 40.76
C ASN A 25 2.17 -2.71 40.01
N ALA A 26 1.35 -3.62 39.48
CA ALA A 26 1.78 -4.74 38.66
C ALA A 26 0.64 -5.18 37.72
N LEU A 27 1.00 -5.71 36.56
CA LEU A 27 0.11 -6.36 35.61
C LEU A 27 0.47 -7.85 35.53
N THR A 28 -0.54 -8.70 35.45
CA THR A 28 -0.34 -10.14 35.19
C THR A 28 -0.06 -10.39 33.70
N LYS A 29 0.53 -11.53 33.38
CA LYS A 29 0.74 -11.98 31.99
C LYS A 29 -0.56 -11.99 31.18
N ASN A 30 -1.68 -12.41 31.77
CA ASN A 30 -2.99 -12.42 31.09
C ASN A 30 -3.53 -11.00 30.86
N GLN A 31 -3.37 -10.08 31.83
CA GLN A 31 -3.78 -8.69 31.63
C GLN A 31 -2.97 -8.01 30.53
N LEU A 32 -1.67 -8.30 30.42
CA LEU A 32 -0.85 -7.84 29.31
C LEU A 32 -1.28 -8.46 27.98
N ALA A 33 -1.55 -9.77 27.96
CA ALA A 33 -2.06 -10.44 26.78
C ALA A 33 -3.35 -9.78 26.27
N ASP A 34 -4.30 -9.48 27.17
CA ASP A 34 -5.56 -8.84 26.78
C ASP A 34 -5.35 -7.38 26.35
N LEU A 35 -4.55 -6.58 27.07
CA LEU A 35 -4.22 -5.21 26.68
C LEU A 35 -3.57 -5.16 25.28
N TYR A 36 -2.54 -5.96 25.05
CA TYR A 36 -1.76 -5.97 23.80
C TYR A 36 -2.40 -6.77 22.67
N LEU A 37 -3.60 -7.31 22.87
CA LEU A 37 -4.50 -7.84 21.84
C LEU A 37 -5.79 -7.00 21.71
N ASN A 38 -5.87 -5.85 22.41
CA ASN A 38 -7.06 -5.01 22.52
C ASN A 38 -8.34 -5.78 22.90
N LYS A 39 -8.22 -6.75 23.80
CA LYS A 39 -9.34 -7.48 24.39
C LYS A 39 -9.84 -6.76 25.64
N PRO A 40 -11.12 -6.94 26.02
CA PRO A 40 -11.65 -6.36 27.25
C PRO A 40 -10.86 -6.80 28.49
N VAL A 41 -10.30 -5.83 29.22
CA VAL A 41 -9.57 -6.05 30.47
C VAL A 41 -10.12 -5.12 31.55
N SER A 42 -10.43 -5.68 32.72
CA SER A 42 -10.93 -4.87 33.85
C SER A 42 -9.76 -4.33 34.65
N LEU A 43 -9.47 -3.03 34.49
CA LEU A 43 -8.45 -2.30 35.24
C LEU A 43 -9.07 -1.11 35.98
N PRO A 44 -8.53 -0.71 37.14
CA PRO A 44 -9.06 0.43 37.92
C PRO A 44 -8.79 1.79 37.27
N VAL A 45 -7.99 1.82 36.20
CA VAL A 45 -7.61 2.99 35.42
C VAL A 45 -7.51 2.62 33.95
N THR A 46 -7.71 3.61 33.08
CA THR A 46 -7.46 3.45 31.65
C THR A 46 -5.97 3.29 31.38
N VAL A 47 -5.63 2.35 30.51
CA VAL A 47 -4.26 2.04 30.11
C VAL A 47 -4.18 2.02 28.60
N THR A 48 -3.19 2.70 28.05
CA THR A 48 -2.92 2.75 26.61
C THR A 48 -1.63 1.97 26.33
N PRO A 49 -1.69 0.78 25.73
CA PRO A 49 -0.50 0.01 25.38
C PRO A 49 0.18 0.59 24.13
N TYR A 50 1.51 0.54 24.10
CA TYR A 50 2.34 0.89 22.94
C TYR A 50 3.33 -0.23 22.65
N ASN A 51 3.42 -0.57 21.37
CA ASN A 51 4.31 -1.62 20.87
C ASN A 51 5.70 -1.08 20.53
N GLN A 52 6.68 -1.98 20.44
CA GLN A 52 7.90 -1.73 19.65
C GLN A 52 7.60 -1.99 18.17
N PRO A 53 8.44 -1.56 17.22
CA PRO A 53 8.24 -1.86 15.81
C PRO A 53 8.22 -3.39 15.58
N ASP A 54 7.33 -3.87 14.71
CA ASP A 54 7.03 -5.31 14.53
C ASP A 54 8.21 -6.13 13.98
N ASN A 55 9.20 -5.44 13.40
CA ASN A 55 10.46 -6.01 12.91
C ASN A 55 11.56 -6.12 13.99
N THR A 56 11.31 -5.72 15.24
CA THR A 56 12.30 -5.76 16.32
C THR A 56 12.29 -7.06 17.10
N LEU A 57 13.45 -7.44 17.65
CA LEU A 57 13.57 -8.60 18.52
C LEU A 57 12.70 -8.44 19.78
N SER A 58 12.66 -7.23 20.36
CA SER A 58 11.83 -6.93 21.53
C SER A 58 10.35 -7.18 21.28
N TYR A 59 9.83 -6.84 20.10
CA TYR A 59 8.44 -7.14 19.73
C TYR A 59 8.18 -8.65 19.72
N GLN A 60 9.08 -9.42 19.09
CA GLN A 60 8.97 -10.88 18.99
C GLN A 60 9.07 -11.55 20.36
N GLU A 61 10.06 -11.16 21.17
CA GLU A 61 10.28 -11.69 22.50
C GLU A 61 9.12 -11.37 23.44
N PHE A 62 8.57 -10.16 23.39
CA PHE A 62 7.41 -9.79 24.19
C PHE A 62 6.22 -10.69 23.88
N TYR A 63 5.84 -10.82 22.62
CA TYR A 63 4.68 -11.63 22.24
C TYR A 63 4.91 -13.13 22.46
N GLN A 64 6.14 -13.62 22.27
CA GLN A 64 6.50 -14.99 22.63
C GLN A 64 6.42 -15.20 24.15
N GLN A 65 6.88 -14.25 24.96
CA GLN A 65 6.85 -14.34 26.42
C GLN A 65 5.44 -14.23 26.99
N ILE A 66 4.59 -13.35 26.42
CA ILE A 66 3.25 -13.04 26.92
C ILE A 66 2.18 -13.97 26.34
N LEU A 67 2.24 -14.29 25.06
CA LEU A 67 1.23 -15.12 24.38
C LEU A 67 1.72 -16.52 24.04
N GLY A 68 3.04 -16.76 24.02
CA GLY A 68 3.61 -17.96 23.42
C GLY A 68 3.50 -17.96 21.90
N TRP A 69 3.30 -16.79 21.29
CA TRP A 69 3.09 -16.63 19.85
C TRP A 69 4.34 -16.13 19.16
N ASP A 70 4.63 -16.71 17.99
CA ASP A 70 5.65 -16.18 17.10
C ASP A 70 5.14 -14.95 16.30
N ALA A 71 6.05 -14.31 15.57
CA ALA A 71 5.74 -13.09 14.81
C ALA A 71 4.65 -13.32 13.75
N GLU A 72 4.59 -14.51 13.15
CA GLU A 72 3.61 -14.86 12.11
C GLU A 72 2.22 -15.03 12.72
N GLN A 73 2.11 -15.61 13.91
CA GLN A 73 0.87 -15.75 14.66
C GLN A 73 0.33 -14.40 15.14
N VAL A 74 1.21 -13.51 15.63
CA VAL A 74 0.84 -12.14 16.02
C VAL A 74 0.39 -11.34 14.81
N SER A 75 1.14 -11.39 13.70
CA SER A 75 0.78 -10.76 12.44
C SER A 75 -0.54 -11.31 11.90
N SER A 76 -0.75 -12.63 11.97
CA SER A 76 -1.99 -13.27 11.54
C SER A 76 -3.19 -12.84 12.40
N TYR A 77 -3.01 -12.70 13.71
CA TYR A 77 -4.06 -12.19 14.60
C TYR A 77 -4.43 -10.75 14.26
N TRP A 78 -3.45 -9.86 14.13
CA TRP A 78 -3.71 -8.46 13.83
C TRP A 78 -4.22 -8.24 12.42
N ALA A 79 -3.72 -9.01 11.46
CA ALA A 79 -4.29 -9.10 10.12
C ALA A 79 -5.77 -9.46 10.23
N GLN A 80 -6.18 -10.44 11.05
CA GLN A 80 -7.59 -10.78 11.26
C GLN A 80 -8.39 -9.67 11.96
N GLN A 81 -7.86 -9.01 12.99
CA GLN A 81 -8.58 -7.94 13.72
C GLN A 81 -8.78 -6.67 12.86
N VAL A 82 -7.75 -6.28 12.12
CA VAL A 82 -7.81 -5.15 11.19
C VAL A 82 -8.73 -5.48 10.02
N PHE A 83 -8.61 -6.69 9.47
CA PHE A 83 -9.46 -7.20 8.38
C PHE A 83 -10.95 -7.32 8.76
N SER A 84 -11.24 -7.57 10.03
CA SER A 84 -12.61 -7.67 10.54
C SER A 84 -13.19 -6.34 11.03
N GLY A 85 -12.40 -5.26 11.01
CA GLY A 85 -12.81 -3.92 11.44
C GLY A 85 -13.08 -3.81 12.95
N PHE A 86 -12.68 -4.81 13.75
CA PHE A 86 -12.93 -4.83 15.20
C PHE A 86 -11.88 -4.04 15.99
N SER A 87 -10.63 -4.00 15.54
CA SER A 87 -9.54 -3.32 16.22
C SER A 87 -8.33 -3.08 15.32
N GLN A 88 -7.46 -2.17 15.74
CA GLN A 88 -6.08 -2.05 15.25
C GLN A 88 -5.10 -2.47 16.35
N GLN A 89 -3.88 -2.82 15.94
CA GLN A 89 -2.77 -3.11 16.84
C GLN A 89 -2.40 -1.85 17.66
N PRO A 90 -1.91 -1.99 18.90
CA PRO A 90 -1.27 -0.90 19.63
C PRO A 90 -0.21 -0.18 18.79
N SER A 91 -0.24 1.15 18.80
CA SER A 91 0.72 1.97 18.04
C SER A 91 2.15 1.64 18.42
N ALA A 92 3.03 1.55 17.41
CA ALA A 92 4.45 1.33 17.63
C ALA A 92 5.17 2.63 18.01
N VAL A 93 6.15 2.55 18.91
CA VAL A 93 7.14 3.60 19.18
C VAL A 93 8.49 3.21 18.59
N ASN A 94 9.28 4.18 18.15
CA ASN A 94 10.44 3.93 17.29
C ASN A 94 11.58 3.11 17.94
N ASN A 95 11.71 3.14 19.27
CA ASN A 95 12.70 2.41 20.06
C ASN A 95 12.42 2.56 21.56
N ASP A 96 13.22 1.88 22.39
CA ASP A 96 13.15 1.95 23.85
C ASP A 96 13.24 3.36 24.44
N GLN A 97 14.10 4.24 23.89
CA GLN A 97 14.20 5.61 24.40
C GLN A 97 12.94 6.42 24.09
N ALA A 98 12.35 6.23 22.92
CA ALA A 98 11.06 6.81 22.57
C ALA A 98 9.93 6.26 23.45
N ALA A 99 9.94 4.95 23.74
CA ALA A 99 9.01 4.30 24.66
C ALA A 99 9.08 4.91 26.07
N ILE A 100 10.30 5.08 26.60
CA ILE A 100 10.54 5.69 27.92
C ILE A 100 10.03 7.15 27.95
N GLN A 101 10.36 7.95 26.93
CA GLN A 101 9.91 9.35 26.86
C GLN A 101 8.40 9.48 26.72
N LEU A 102 7.76 8.58 25.97
CA LEU A 102 6.31 8.54 25.83
C LEU A 102 5.65 8.23 27.18
N VAL A 103 6.11 7.17 27.85
CA VAL A 103 5.58 6.73 29.15
C VAL A 103 5.80 7.78 30.24
N GLU A 104 6.90 8.54 30.19
CA GLU A 104 7.13 9.66 31.11
C GLU A 104 6.11 10.79 30.92
N LYS A 105 5.70 11.07 29.67
CA LYS A 105 4.81 12.19 29.32
C LYS A 105 3.33 11.84 29.44
N ASP A 106 2.95 10.60 29.15
CA ASP A 106 1.55 10.14 29.15
C ASP A 106 1.25 9.30 30.42
N PRO A 107 0.41 9.81 31.35
CA PRO A 107 0.04 9.10 32.57
C PRO A 107 -0.68 7.76 32.35
N SER A 108 -1.26 7.54 31.16
CA SER A 108 -1.99 6.32 30.80
C SER A 108 -1.14 5.29 30.06
N ALA A 109 0.03 5.68 29.55
CA ALA A 109 0.83 4.85 28.67
C ALA A 109 1.55 3.73 29.41
N ILE A 110 1.57 2.55 28.77
CA ILE A 110 2.50 1.48 29.06
C ILE A 110 3.23 1.08 27.78
N ALA A 111 4.49 0.68 27.91
CA ALA A 111 5.28 0.16 26.81
C ALA A 111 6.23 -0.91 27.34
N PHE A 112 6.74 -1.77 26.46
CA PHE A 112 7.79 -2.71 26.82
C PHE A 112 9.14 -2.30 26.24
N VAL A 113 10.19 -2.51 27.02
CA VAL A 113 11.57 -2.12 26.68
C VAL A 113 12.55 -3.18 27.15
N ASP A 114 13.76 -3.15 26.61
CA ASP A 114 14.90 -3.87 27.17
C ASP A 114 15.22 -3.32 28.57
N SER A 115 15.45 -4.20 29.55
CA SER A 115 15.84 -3.78 30.90
C SER A 115 17.17 -3.02 30.94
N GLU A 116 18.06 -3.23 29.97
CA GLU A 116 19.29 -2.45 29.84
C GLU A 116 19.03 -0.97 29.53
N SER A 117 17.96 -0.67 28.79
CA SER A 117 17.55 0.70 28.46
C SER A 117 17.13 1.52 29.69
N LEU A 118 16.93 0.86 30.84
CA LEU A 118 16.52 1.49 32.10
C LEU A 118 17.68 1.88 33.03
N LYS A 119 18.94 1.53 32.71
CA LYS A 119 20.11 1.73 33.59
C LYS A 119 20.28 3.17 34.10
N ASN A 120 19.85 4.18 33.33
CA ASN A 120 19.97 5.61 33.68
C ASN A 120 18.64 6.38 33.73
N VAL A 121 17.51 5.67 33.81
CA VAL A 121 16.18 6.31 33.72
C VAL A 121 15.70 6.82 35.09
N GLY A 122 16.09 6.15 36.19
CA GLY A 122 15.68 6.54 37.54
C GLY A 122 14.17 6.48 37.75
N HIS A 123 13.62 7.42 38.55
CA HIS A 123 12.20 7.44 38.93
C HIS A 123 11.24 7.98 37.85
N ARG A 124 11.71 8.21 36.62
CA ARG A 124 10.91 8.78 35.52
C ARG A 124 9.84 7.82 35.01
N VAL A 125 10.07 6.52 35.19
CA VAL A 125 9.11 5.44 34.90
C VAL A 125 9.16 4.41 36.03
N LYS A 126 8.18 3.51 36.09
CA LYS A 126 8.20 2.33 36.97
C LYS A 126 7.96 1.06 36.17
N VAL A 127 8.50 -0.07 36.64
CA VAL A 127 8.24 -1.39 36.06
C VAL A 127 6.93 -1.93 36.61
N VAL A 128 6.02 -2.36 35.73
CA VAL A 128 4.73 -2.98 36.07
C VAL A 128 4.66 -4.46 35.64
N TYR A 129 5.66 -4.95 34.90
CA TYR A 129 5.86 -6.37 34.62
C TYR A 129 7.33 -6.67 34.30
N GLY A 130 7.81 -7.83 34.74
CA GLY A 130 9.22 -8.23 34.64
C GLY A 130 10.00 -7.97 35.93
N ASN A 131 11.01 -8.80 36.20
CA ASN A 131 11.74 -8.80 37.47
C ASN A 131 12.97 -7.88 37.41
N TYR A 132 12.75 -6.59 37.16
CA TYR A 132 13.81 -5.59 37.09
C TYR A 132 13.56 -4.42 38.03
N LYS A 133 14.58 -4.05 38.80
CA LYS A 133 14.56 -2.85 39.66
C LYS A 133 15.37 -1.76 38.98
N ILE A 134 14.73 -0.66 38.65
CA ILE A 134 15.40 0.49 38.01
C ILE A 134 16.42 1.09 38.99
N PRO A 135 17.70 1.16 38.64
CA PRO A 135 18.71 1.83 39.46
C PRO A 135 18.36 3.31 39.67
N ALA A 136 18.69 3.86 40.84
CA ALA A 136 18.58 5.30 41.06
C ALA A 136 19.47 6.04 40.04
N ALA A 137 18.96 7.11 39.42
CA ALA A 137 19.70 7.85 38.41
C ALA A 137 21.02 8.38 39.01
N SER A 138 22.13 8.05 38.37
CA SER A 138 23.44 8.62 38.73
C SER A 138 23.51 10.06 38.22
N ALA A 139 23.96 11.00 39.05
CA ALA A 139 24.11 12.39 38.63
C ALA A 139 25.06 12.51 37.42
N PRO A 140 24.76 13.37 36.43
CA PRO A 140 25.57 13.46 35.22
C PRO A 140 26.97 13.99 35.53
N THR A 141 27.99 13.22 35.18
CA THR A 141 29.38 13.69 35.12
C THR A 141 29.53 14.67 33.96
N SER A 142 29.90 15.90 34.32
CA SER A 142 30.07 17.06 33.46
C SER A 142 31.38 17.03 32.65
N SER A 143 31.30 17.02 31.32
CA SER A 143 32.24 17.64 30.36
C SER A 143 31.58 17.61 28.96
N GLY A 144 31.33 18.68 28.19
CA GLY A 144 31.51 20.11 28.32
C GLY A 144 30.98 20.80 27.04
N GLN A 145 30.45 22.01 27.24
CA GLN A 145 30.29 23.16 26.31
C GLN A 145 29.10 23.23 25.31
N LEU A 146 27.99 23.84 25.79
CA LEU A 146 27.46 25.21 25.52
C LEU A 146 27.68 25.80 24.10
N TYR A 147 26.73 26.47 23.44
CA TYR A 147 25.83 27.59 23.84
C TYR A 147 24.54 27.59 22.98
N SER A 148 23.32 27.57 23.55
CA SER A 148 22.41 28.70 23.88
C SER A 148 22.09 29.64 22.70
N SER A 149 20.90 30.20 22.46
CA SER A 149 19.56 30.20 23.05
C SER A 149 18.82 31.34 22.34
N SER A 150 17.52 31.25 22.08
CA SER A 150 16.56 32.30 22.49
C SER A 150 15.13 31.94 22.08
N SER A 151 14.28 31.96 23.09
CA SER A 151 12.84 31.85 23.12
C SER A 151 12.24 33.25 23.22
N THR A 152 11.04 33.48 22.69
CA THR A 152 9.98 34.20 23.45
C THR A 152 8.57 33.91 22.94
N ASN A 153 7.65 33.89 23.91
CA ASN A 153 6.24 33.48 23.95
C ASN A 153 5.24 34.36 23.20
N GLY A 154 4.02 33.85 23.02
CA GLY A 154 2.79 34.67 22.94
C GLY A 154 1.51 33.90 22.56
N TYR A 155 0.62 33.69 23.53
CA TYR A 155 -0.66 32.97 23.46
C TYR A 155 -1.78 33.70 22.68
N MET A 156 -2.65 32.96 21.95
CA MET A 156 -4.10 32.79 22.21
C MET A 156 -4.97 32.53 20.95
N THR A 157 -5.96 31.65 21.18
CA THR A 157 -7.27 31.46 20.52
C THR A 157 -7.39 30.72 19.18
N ALA A 158 -7.82 29.45 19.33
CA ALA A 158 -8.81 28.68 18.57
C ALA A 158 -9.22 29.14 17.16
N ILE A 159 -9.12 28.22 16.20
CA ILE A 159 -10.24 27.68 15.41
C ILE A 159 -9.84 26.27 14.95
N SER A 160 -10.78 25.35 15.14
CA SER A 160 -10.82 23.97 14.63
C SER A 160 -10.55 23.88 13.12
N ASN A 161 -9.69 22.94 12.71
CA ASN A 161 -9.99 21.97 11.65
C ASN A 161 -8.95 20.84 11.67
N SER A 162 -9.48 19.63 11.59
CA SER A 162 -8.81 18.33 11.53
C SER A 162 -8.29 18.04 10.13
N ASP A 163 -6.98 17.82 9.98
CA ASP A 163 -6.35 17.33 8.74
C ASP A 163 -5.87 15.88 8.94
N PRO A 164 -6.38 14.89 8.17
CA PRO A 164 -5.87 13.53 8.18
C PRO A 164 -5.01 13.28 6.92
N ALA A 165 -3.70 13.54 6.99
CA ALA A 165 -2.75 13.15 5.93
C ALA A 165 -1.28 13.07 6.40
N SER A 166 -1.02 12.79 7.69
CA SER A 166 0.34 12.88 8.24
C SER A 166 1.28 11.70 7.95
N ASP A 167 0.82 10.60 7.37
CA ASP A 167 1.55 9.32 7.52
C ASP A 167 2.00 8.66 6.20
N ALA A 168 1.79 9.27 5.04
CA ALA A 168 2.04 8.56 3.78
C ALA A 168 3.48 8.62 3.23
N SER A 169 4.44 9.35 3.82
CA SER A 169 5.75 9.49 3.14
C SER A 169 7.03 9.69 3.97
N THR A 170 7.07 9.26 5.23
CA THR A 170 8.30 9.27 6.04
C THR A 170 8.84 7.93 6.55
N ASP A 171 8.22 6.78 6.25
CA ASP A 171 8.85 5.48 6.57
C ASP A 171 8.69 4.47 5.43
N ILE A 172 9.64 4.51 4.48
CA ILE A 172 9.97 3.34 3.67
C ILE A 172 11.18 2.69 4.34
N GLN A 173 10.97 2.03 5.48
CA GLN A 173 11.86 0.97 5.92
C GLN A 173 11.32 -0.35 5.37
N GLY A 174 12.01 -0.89 4.37
CA GLY A 174 11.68 -2.21 3.83
C GLY A 174 11.89 -3.30 4.89
N PRO A 175 11.05 -4.36 4.93
CA PRO A 175 11.23 -5.47 5.85
C PRO A 175 12.47 -6.28 5.47
N THR A 176 13.37 -6.49 6.43
CA THR A 176 14.50 -7.42 6.32
C THR A 176 14.16 -8.75 7.00
N SER A 177 13.49 -9.64 6.27
CA SER A 177 13.62 -11.11 6.26
C SER A 177 12.61 -11.66 5.23
N ASP A 178 12.95 -12.76 4.55
CA ASP A 178 12.72 -12.92 3.10
C ASP A 178 11.65 -13.97 2.67
N PRO A 179 10.35 -13.63 2.68
CA PRO A 179 9.32 -14.25 1.84
C PRO A 179 9.26 -13.65 0.41
N ASP A 180 9.70 -12.39 0.25
CA ASP A 180 9.54 -11.61 -0.98
C ASP A 180 10.58 -11.90 -2.06
N ALA A 181 11.80 -12.33 -1.75
CA ALA A 181 12.78 -12.74 -2.75
C ALA A 181 12.50 -14.15 -3.28
N SER A 182 11.79 -15.02 -2.54
CA SER A 182 11.25 -16.27 -3.12
C SER A 182 10.22 -15.95 -4.20
N LEU A 183 9.32 -15.01 -3.92
CA LEU A 183 8.34 -14.52 -4.90
C LEU A 183 9.03 -13.78 -6.05
N ALA A 184 9.99 -12.90 -5.78
CA ALA A 184 10.74 -12.19 -6.81
C ALA A 184 11.55 -13.14 -7.70
N LYS A 185 12.15 -14.19 -7.14
CA LYS A 185 12.81 -15.26 -7.90
C LYS A 185 11.83 -16.03 -8.78
N GLN A 186 10.64 -16.36 -8.26
CA GLN A 186 9.58 -17.01 -9.05
C GLN A 186 9.08 -16.10 -10.19
N LEU A 187 8.91 -14.81 -9.94
CA LEU A 187 8.50 -13.84 -10.97
C LEU A 187 9.61 -13.66 -12.02
N THR A 188 10.87 -13.60 -11.59
CA THR A 188 12.02 -13.46 -12.50
C THR A 188 12.23 -14.70 -13.37
N SER A 189 12.02 -15.92 -12.83
CA SER A 189 12.13 -17.16 -13.61
C SER A 189 11.05 -17.28 -14.68
N ILE A 190 9.80 -16.86 -14.39
CA ILE A 190 8.72 -16.75 -15.39
C ILE A 190 9.14 -15.80 -16.52
N ASN A 191 9.81 -14.71 -16.19
CA ASN A 191 10.25 -13.71 -17.17
C ASN A 191 11.35 -14.24 -18.12
N ASN A 192 12.26 -15.08 -17.60
CA ASN A 192 13.43 -15.61 -18.30
C ASN A 192 13.17 -16.88 -19.13
N GLY A 193 12.05 -17.58 -18.93
CA GLY A 193 11.77 -18.86 -19.58
C GLY A 193 11.51 -18.81 -21.10
N ASN A 194 11.66 -17.66 -21.75
CA ASN A 194 11.26 -17.47 -23.14
C ASN A 194 12.20 -16.51 -23.92
N SER A 195 13.52 -16.64 -23.76
CA SER A 195 14.55 -15.75 -24.31
C SER A 195 14.86 -15.96 -25.81
N GLY A 196 13.90 -16.43 -26.61
CA GLY A 196 14.10 -16.76 -28.04
C GLY A 196 14.28 -15.57 -29.00
N GLY A 197 14.38 -14.33 -28.49
CA GLY A 197 14.62 -13.15 -29.32
C GLY A 197 15.08 -11.96 -28.48
N GLN A 198 15.97 -11.15 -29.05
CA GLN A 198 16.50 -9.89 -28.49
C GLN A 198 15.39 -8.83 -28.37
N SER A 199 14.40 -9.07 -27.51
CA SER A 199 13.39 -8.06 -27.19
C SER A 199 14.07 -6.88 -26.49
N GLN A 200 13.72 -5.66 -26.87
CA GLN A 200 14.18 -4.45 -26.18
C GLN A 200 13.86 -4.54 -24.68
N ASN A 201 14.73 -3.98 -23.84
CA ASN A 201 14.56 -3.91 -22.39
C ASN A 201 13.66 -2.71 -22.05
N ILE A 202 12.63 -2.91 -21.21
CA ILE A 202 11.71 -1.84 -20.79
C ILE A 202 12.46 -0.70 -20.08
N TRP A 203 13.50 -1.00 -19.29
CA TRP A 203 14.31 0.05 -18.66
C TRP A 203 14.92 0.98 -19.70
N SER A 204 15.49 0.43 -20.79
CA SER A 204 16.06 1.22 -21.88
C SER A 204 15.03 2.07 -22.62
N LEU A 205 13.80 1.55 -22.74
CA LEU A 205 12.70 2.30 -23.33
C LEU A 205 12.25 3.46 -22.43
N ILE A 206 12.16 3.23 -21.11
CA ILE A 206 11.87 4.30 -20.14
C ILE A 206 12.95 5.39 -20.24
N GLN A 207 14.23 5.02 -20.21
CA GLN A 207 15.36 5.96 -20.36
C GLN A 207 15.22 6.83 -21.61
N SER A 208 14.92 6.23 -22.76
CA SER A 208 14.81 6.96 -24.04
C SER A 208 13.65 7.95 -24.10
N HIS A 209 12.66 7.85 -23.20
CA HIS A 209 11.49 8.73 -23.15
C HIS A 209 11.49 9.67 -21.94
N MET A 210 12.59 9.74 -21.17
CA MET A 210 12.72 10.71 -20.08
C MET A 210 12.87 12.13 -20.63
N THR A 211 12.06 13.07 -20.14
CA THR A 211 12.07 14.47 -20.63
C THR A 211 12.17 15.52 -19.51
N LEU A 212 12.15 15.13 -18.24
CA LEU A 212 12.17 16.02 -17.07
C LEU A 212 13.57 16.21 -16.47
N GLN A 213 14.60 15.90 -17.26
CA GLN A 213 16.00 15.83 -16.81
C GLN A 213 16.65 17.22 -16.57
N ALA A 214 15.98 18.33 -16.90
CA ALA A 214 16.53 19.68 -16.80
C ALA A 214 16.89 20.12 -15.37
N LYS A 215 16.27 19.53 -14.35
CA LYS A 215 16.43 19.92 -12.94
C LYS A 215 17.21 18.90 -12.10
N ILE A 216 17.89 17.94 -12.72
CA ILE A 216 18.68 16.91 -11.99
C ILE A 216 19.71 17.52 -11.06
N ASN A 217 20.34 18.64 -11.44
CA ASN A 217 21.37 19.30 -10.65
C ASN A 217 20.82 20.21 -9.53
N ASP A 218 19.49 20.29 -9.35
CA ASP A 218 18.90 21.02 -8.22
C ASP A 218 19.36 20.37 -6.89
N PRO A 219 19.76 21.15 -5.87
CA PRO A 219 20.23 20.61 -4.60
C PRO A 219 19.27 19.64 -3.93
N ARG A 220 17.95 19.84 -4.09
CA ARG A 220 16.93 18.92 -3.57
C ARG A 220 16.99 17.57 -4.27
N VAL A 221 17.24 17.54 -5.58
CA VAL A 221 17.38 16.30 -6.36
C VAL A 221 18.70 15.61 -6.00
N GLN A 222 19.80 16.35 -5.93
CA GLN A 222 21.11 15.80 -5.55
C GLN A 222 21.08 15.17 -4.16
N HIS A 223 20.38 15.79 -3.21
CA HIS A 223 20.15 15.22 -1.89
C HIS A 223 19.51 13.82 -1.97
N TRP A 224 18.45 13.66 -2.75
CA TRP A 224 17.78 12.37 -2.91
C TRP A 224 18.59 11.36 -3.72
N ILE A 225 19.39 11.79 -4.70
CA ILE A 225 20.32 10.90 -5.42
C ILE A 225 21.32 10.28 -4.43
N LEU A 226 21.91 11.10 -3.57
CA LEU A 226 22.81 10.62 -2.52
C LEU A 226 22.08 9.69 -1.56
N TRP A 227 20.89 10.08 -1.10
CA TRP A 227 20.09 9.25 -0.20
C TRP A 227 19.78 7.87 -0.81
N PHE A 228 19.32 7.78 -2.06
CA PHE A 228 19.03 6.49 -2.68
C PHE A 228 20.30 5.67 -2.95
N SER A 229 21.43 6.33 -3.24
CA SER A 229 22.73 5.67 -3.42
C SER A 229 23.25 5.07 -2.10
N ASP A 230 23.00 5.74 -0.97
CA ASP A 230 23.34 5.27 0.37
C ASP A 230 22.36 4.21 0.91
N HIS A 231 21.18 4.08 0.28
CA HIS A 231 20.14 3.12 0.65
C HIS A 231 19.82 2.14 -0.50
N PRO A 232 20.82 1.40 -1.03
CA PRO A 232 20.65 0.56 -2.22
C PRO A 232 19.65 -0.58 -2.00
N LYS A 233 19.44 -1.04 -0.75
CA LYS A 233 18.41 -2.04 -0.43
C LYS A 233 17.00 -1.52 -0.73
N VAL A 234 16.70 -0.28 -0.38
CA VAL A 234 15.39 0.33 -0.63
C VAL A 234 15.14 0.41 -2.14
N LEU A 235 16.10 0.96 -2.88
CA LEU A 235 16.00 1.09 -4.33
C LEU A 235 15.91 -0.27 -5.03
N ASN A 236 16.72 -1.26 -4.63
CA ASN A 236 16.66 -2.61 -5.20
C ASN A 236 15.31 -3.30 -4.95
N THR A 237 14.69 -3.09 -3.77
CA THR A 237 13.34 -3.59 -3.50
C THR A 237 12.32 -2.96 -4.46
N MET A 238 12.37 -1.64 -4.66
CA MET A 238 11.49 -0.95 -5.61
C MET A 238 11.66 -1.46 -7.04
N ILE A 239 12.92 -1.62 -7.48
CA ILE A 239 13.26 -2.14 -8.82
C ILE A 239 12.73 -3.57 -9.01
N ASN A 240 12.92 -4.45 -8.04
CA ASN A 240 12.47 -5.84 -8.12
C ASN A 240 10.93 -5.94 -8.11
N ASN A 241 10.27 -5.13 -7.27
CA ASN A 241 8.80 -5.06 -7.23
C ASN A 241 8.21 -4.57 -8.55
N ALA A 242 8.93 -3.71 -9.29
CA ALA A 242 8.47 -3.17 -10.55
C ALA A 242 8.43 -4.21 -11.69
N VAL A 243 9.30 -5.22 -11.68
CA VAL A 243 9.51 -6.17 -12.80
C VAL A 243 8.22 -6.73 -13.41
N PRO A 244 7.22 -7.22 -12.65
CA PRO A 244 6.01 -7.81 -13.24
C PRO A 244 5.08 -6.79 -13.90
N TYR A 245 5.16 -5.52 -13.48
CA TYR A 245 4.19 -4.47 -13.85
C TYR A 245 4.76 -3.43 -14.79
N LEU A 246 6.10 -3.30 -14.84
CA LEU A 246 6.78 -2.21 -15.52
C LEU A 246 6.46 -2.13 -17.02
N TYR A 247 6.36 -3.28 -17.70
CA TYR A 247 5.91 -3.34 -19.09
C TYR A 247 4.56 -2.63 -19.27
N TYR A 248 3.58 -3.02 -18.44
CA TYR A 248 2.22 -2.49 -18.55
C TYR A 248 2.19 -1.00 -18.20
N VAL A 249 2.79 -0.60 -17.08
CA VAL A 249 2.83 0.80 -16.65
C VAL A 249 3.51 1.67 -17.69
N TYR A 250 4.67 1.27 -18.21
CA TYR A 250 5.37 2.00 -19.26
C TYR A 250 4.48 2.21 -20.49
N HIS A 251 3.89 1.16 -21.05
CA HIS A 251 3.00 1.29 -22.22
C HIS A 251 1.77 2.16 -21.96
N GLN A 252 1.24 2.16 -20.73
CA GLN A 252 0.17 3.07 -20.33
C GLN A 252 0.62 4.53 -20.29
N THR A 253 1.85 4.82 -19.83
CA THR A 253 2.41 6.18 -19.90
C THR A 253 2.61 6.64 -21.35
N GLN A 254 3.12 5.77 -22.22
CA GLN A 254 3.39 6.10 -23.62
C GLN A 254 2.10 6.36 -24.41
N SER A 255 1.05 5.56 -24.19
CA SER A 255 -0.26 5.81 -24.82
C SER A 255 -0.88 7.18 -24.48
N ARG A 256 -0.39 7.82 -23.41
CA ARG A 256 -0.83 9.14 -22.94
C ARG A 256 0.18 10.25 -23.26
N ASN A 257 1.24 9.94 -24.03
CA ASN A 257 2.35 10.85 -24.32
C ASN A 257 2.96 11.46 -23.06
N MET A 258 3.07 10.66 -21.99
CA MET A 258 3.68 11.10 -20.74
C MET A 258 5.20 10.90 -20.77
N PRO A 259 5.97 11.77 -20.08
CA PRO A 259 7.39 11.55 -19.84
C PRO A 259 7.67 10.19 -19.23
N GLY A 260 8.78 9.56 -19.61
CA GLY A 260 9.20 8.25 -19.14
C GLY A 260 9.34 8.17 -17.63
N GLU A 261 9.63 9.29 -16.96
CA GLU A 261 9.70 9.38 -15.50
C GLU A 261 8.40 8.95 -14.81
N PHE A 262 7.23 9.17 -15.41
CA PHE A 262 5.96 8.77 -14.80
C PHE A 262 5.76 7.25 -14.72
N ALA A 263 6.53 6.47 -15.49
CA ALA A 263 6.57 5.03 -15.29
C ALA A 263 7.28 4.66 -13.97
N LEU A 264 8.04 5.57 -13.37
CA LEU A 264 8.75 5.36 -12.09
C LEU A 264 7.96 5.88 -10.89
N LEU A 265 6.86 6.62 -11.11
CA LEU A 265 6.07 7.21 -10.02
C LEU A 265 5.58 6.17 -8.98
N PRO A 266 5.17 4.94 -9.35
CA PRO A 266 4.79 3.95 -8.33
C PRO A 266 5.94 3.55 -7.38
N MET A 267 7.22 3.81 -7.73
CA MET A 267 8.35 3.61 -6.82
C MET A 267 8.28 4.57 -5.62
N ILE A 268 7.89 5.83 -5.84
CA ILE A 268 7.77 6.81 -4.76
C ILE A 268 6.46 6.70 -3.99
N GLU A 269 5.40 6.19 -4.63
CA GLU A 269 4.09 6.00 -3.99
C GLU A 269 4.06 4.76 -3.08
N SER A 270 4.48 3.62 -3.59
CA SER A 270 4.29 2.33 -2.93
C SER A 270 5.53 1.45 -2.90
N GLY A 271 6.65 1.94 -3.44
CA GLY A 271 7.79 1.08 -3.77
C GLY A 271 7.41 -0.02 -4.77
N TYR A 272 6.47 0.27 -5.68
CA TYR A 272 5.86 -0.67 -6.61
C TYR A 272 5.14 -1.86 -5.92
N ASN A 273 4.75 -1.73 -4.66
CA ASN A 273 3.99 -2.75 -3.96
C ASN A 273 2.48 -2.60 -4.21
N PRO A 274 1.84 -3.49 -4.98
CA PRO A 274 0.41 -3.37 -5.27
C PRO A 274 -0.51 -3.65 -4.07
N ARG A 275 0.05 -4.14 -2.95
CA ARG A 275 -0.68 -4.37 -1.70
C ARG A 275 -0.50 -3.25 -0.68
N ALA A 276 0.25 -2.21 -1.01
CA ALA A 276 0.50 -1.10 -0.10
C ALA A 276 -0.81 -0.45 0.37
N TYR A 277 -0.84 -0.09 1.65
CA TYR A 277 -1.94 0.62 2.29
C TYR A 277 -1.33 1.67 3.24
N SER A 278 -1.71 2.93 3.09
CA SER A 278 -1.29 3.98 4.02
C SER A 278 -2.26 4.10 5.19
N SER A 279 -1.83 4.64 6.32
CA SER A 279 -2.75 4.88 7.44
C SER A 279 -3.81 5.95 7.12
N ALA A 280 -3.55 6.84 6.16
CA ALA A 280 -4.55 7.77 5.61
C ALA A 280 -5.60 7.06 4.74
N GLY A 281 -5.40 5.78 4.41
CA GLY A 281 -6.34 4.96 3.65
C GLY A 281 -6.08 4.91 2.15
N ALA A 282 -4.94 5.42 1.68
CA ALA A 282 -4.49 5.25 0.29
C ALA A 282 -4.11 3.79 0.02
N ALA A 283 -4.35 3.29 -1.20
CA ALA A 283 -4.11 1.87 -1.50
C ALA A 283 -3.52 1.61 -2.89
N GLY A 284 -2.76 0.52 -2.99
CA GLY A 284 -2.25 -0.04 -4.24
C GLY A 284 -0.98 0.62 -4.78
N LEU A 285 -0.62 0.27 -6.02
CA LEU A 285 0.58 0.77 -6.71
C LEU A 285 0.66 2.30 -6.73
N TRP A 286 -0.49 2.93 -6.92
CA TRP A 286 -0.65 4.36 -7.13
C TRP A 286 -1.11 5.12 -5.88
N GLN A 287 -1.24 4.43 -4.73
CA GLN A 287 -1.73 5.01 -3.47
C GLN A 287 -2.98 5.90 -3.69
N LEU A 288 -4.00 5.36 -4.36
CA LEU A 288 -5.22 6.12 -4.61
C LEU A 288 -6.05 6.22 -3.33
N MET A 289 -6.46 7.45 -3.00
CA MET A 289 -7.40 7.71 -1.90
C MET A 289 -8.81 7.22 -2.28
N PRO A 290 -9.66 6.83 -1.32
CA PRO A 290 -11.05 6.40 -1.59
C PRO A 290 -11.86 7.43 -2.39
N GLY A 291 -11.71 8.72 -2.08
CA GLY A 291 -12.41 9.80 -2.80
C GLY A 291 -12.01 9.87 -4.28
N THR A 292 -10.70 9.85 -4.56
CA THR A 292 -10.18 9.78 -5.94
C THR A 292 -10.67 8.52 -6.65
N ALA A 293 -10.58 7.36 -5.99
CA ALA A 293 -11.03 6.10 -6.56
C ALA A 293 -12.50 6.15 -6.99
N SER A 294 -13.38 6.64 -6.11
CA SER A 294 -14.80 6.81 -6.38
C SER A 294 -15.05 7.71 -7.59
N SER A 295 -14.32 8.82 -7.73
CA SER A 295 -14.44 9.72 -8.90
C SER A 295 -14.07 9.06 -10.24
N TYR A 296 -13.29 7.99 -10.21
CA TYR A 296 -12.93 7.18 -11.39
C TYR A 296 -13.78 5.90 -11.53
N GLY A 297 -14.87 5.79 -10.77
CA GLY A 297 -15.80 4.65 -10.83
C GLY A 297 -15.21 3.35 -10.30
N MET A 298 -14.21 3.43 -9.42
CA MET A 298 -13.59 2.26 -8.81
C MET A 298 -14.50 1.64 -7.77
N GLU A 299 -14.73 0.33 -7.91
CA GLU A 299 -15.48 -0.45 -6.94
C GLU A 299 -14.57 -0.87 -5.77
N ILE A 300 -15.05 -0.63 -4.56
CA ILE A 300 -14.41 -1.08 -3.32
C ILE A 300 -15.50 -1.77 -2.51
N ASP A 301 -15.38 -3.08 -2.36
CA ASP A 301 -16.29 -3.89 -1.59
C ASP A 301 -15.55 -4.99 -0.79
N TRP A 302 -16.34 -5.91 -0.24
CA TRP A 302 -15.81 -7.02 0.56
C TRP A 302 -14.91 -7.98 -0.22
N TRP A 303 -15.18 -8.17 -1.51
CA TRP A 303 -14.48 -9.12 -2.38
C TRP A 303 -13.31 -8.46 -3.13
N TYR A 304 -13.41 -7.16 -3.40
CA TYR A 304 -12.56 -6.48 -4.33
C TYR A 304 -12.27 -5.03 -3.96
N ASP A 305 -11.01 -4.62 -4.09
CA ASP A 305 -10.59 -3.22 -4.00
C ASP A 305 -9.87 -2.82 -5.29
N ALA A 306 -10.58 -2.10 -6.16
CA ALA A 306 -10.08 -1.69 -7.48
C ALA A 306 -8.88 -0.73 -7.41
N ARG A 307 -8.60 -0.11 -6.24
CA ARG A 307 -7.40 0.72 -6.06
C ARG A 307 -6.12 -0.11 -6.03
N ARG A 308 -6.23 -1.38 -5.63
CA ARG A 308 -5.11 -2.32 -5.64
C ARG A 308 -4.97 -3.03 -6.97
N ASP A 309 -6.07 -3.20 -7.71
CA ASP A 309 -6.07 -3.80 -9.05
C ASP A 309 -5.09 -3.12 -10.00
N VAL A 310 -4.15 -3.88 -10.55
CA VAL A 310 -3.03 -3.32 -11.36
C VAL A 310 -3.55 -2.58 -12.59
N LEU A 311 -4.54 -3.11 -13.29
CA LEU A 311 -5.04 -2.51 -14.52
C LEU A 311 -5.82 -1.23 -14.24
N THR A 312 -6.75 -1.32 -13.30
CA THR A 312 -7.72 -0.27 -12.98
C THR A 312 -7.02 0.89 -12.27
N SER A 313 -6.18 0.59 -11.27
CA SER A 313 -5.40 1.61 -10.54
C SER A 313 -4.43 2.37 -11.43
N THR A 314 -3.73 1.67 -12.34
CA THR A 314 -2.81 2.32 -13.28
C THR A 314 -3.53 3.23 -14.26
N ASN A 315 -4.67 2.80 -14.79
CA ASN A 315 -5.46 3.67 -15.66
C ASN A 315 -5.96 4.91 -14.94
N ALA A 316 -6.52 4.76 -13.73
CA ALA A 316 -7.02 5.90 -12.98
C ALA A 316 -5.91 6.85 -12.53
N GLY A 317 -4.80 6.34 -11.97
CA GLY A 317 -3.67 7.16 -11.53
C GLY A 317 -3.06 7.96 -12.68
N LEU A 318 -2.82 7.32 -13.84
CA LEU A 318 -2.29 8.01 -15.02
C LEU A 318 -3.30 8.98 -15.65
N ASN A 319 -4.58 8.63 -15.71
CA ASN A 319 -5.62 9.56 -16.18
C ASN A 319 -5.73 10.78 -15.28
N TYR A 320 -5.59 10.60 -13.96
CA TYR A 320 -5.58 11.69 -13.01
C TYR A 320 -4.36 12.58 -13.19
N LEU A 321 -3.17 12.03 -13.39
CA LEU A 321 -1.97 12.81 -13.71
C LEU A 321 -2.12 13.59 -15.03
N VAL A 322 -2.73 13.00 -16.06
CA VAL A 322 -3.03 13.71 -17.31
C VAL A 322 -4.02 14.86 -17.08
N HIS A 323 -5.05 14.65 -16.25
CA HIS A 323 -5.98 15.71 -15.87
C HIS A 323 -5.27 16.84 -15.12
N LEU A 324 -4.46 16.50 -14.12
CA LEU A 324 -3.64 17.45 -13.36
C LEU A 324 -2.69 18.22 -14.27
N HIS A 325 -2.05 17.57 -15.24
CA HIS A 325 -1.18 18.24 -16.20
C HIS A 325 -1.93 19.29 -17.04
N ARG A 326 -3.17 19.00 -17.46
CA ARG A 326 -3.99 19.95 -18.23
C ARG A 326 -4.31 21.21 -17.45
N VAL A 327 -4.51 21.12 -16.14
CA VAL A 327 -4.87 22.28 -15.30
C VAL A 327 -3.65 22.96 -14.68
N MET A 328 -2.57 22.21 -14.44
CA MET A 328 -1.33 22.70 -13.82
C MET A 328 -0.26 23.14 -14.84
N ASN A 329 -0.48 22.89 -16.14
CA ASN A 329 0.38 23.23 -17.28
C ASN A 329 1.76 22.55 -17.35
N THR A 330 2.36 22.15 -16.22
CA THR A 330 3.66 21.48 -16.20
C THR A 330 3.58 20.14 -15.47
N TRP A 331 4.41 19.19 -15.91
CA TRP A 331 4.48 17.87 -15.28
C TRP A 331 4.98 17.90 -13.83
N ALA A 332 5.87 18.85 -13.49
CA ALA A 332 6.33 19.03 -12.12
C ALA A 332 5.19 19.48 -11.19
N LEU A 333 4.38 20.46 -11.62
CA LEU A 333 3.20 20.88 -10.86
C LEU A 333 2.13 19.79 -10.83
N ALA A 334 1.93 19.04 -11.92
CA ALA A 334 1.00 17.91 -11.94
C ALA A 334 1.37 16.81 -10.93
N ALA A 335 2.65 16.45 -10.87
CA ALA A 335 3.16 15.50 -9.88
C ALA A 335 3.01 16.03 -8.44
N ALA A 336 3.31 17.32 -8.20
CA ALA A 336 3.09 17.93 -6.89
C ALA A 336 1.60 17.93 -6.49
N ALA A 337 0.71 18.24 -7.42
CA ALA A 337 -0.74 18.24 -7.21
C ALA A 337 -1.30 16.85 -6.92
N TYR A 338 -0.69 15.81 -7.49
CA TYR A 338 -1.05 14.43 -7.21
C TYR A 338 -0.84 14.08 -5.74
N ASN A 339 0.25 14.58 -5.15
CA ASN A 339 0.62 14.33 -3.76
C ASN A 339 -0.16 15.19 -2.76
N VAL A 340 -0.22 16.51 -2.97
CA VAL A 340 -0.83 17.46 -2.00
C VAL A 340 -2.30 17.75 -2.26
N GLY A 341 -2.81 17.33 -3.41
CA GLY A 341 -4.13 17.70 -3.91
C GLY A 341 -4.11 19.02 -4.71
N PRO A 342 -4.97 19.15 -5.74
CA PRO A 342 -4.95 20.29 -6.66
C PRO A 342 -5.30 21.61 -5.97
N GLY A 343 -6.29 21.64 -5.08
CA GLY A 343 -6.70 22.88 -4.41
C GLY A 343 -5.62 23.48 -3.50
N ALA A 344 -4.87 22.64 -2.78
CA ALA A 344 -3.76 23.10 -1.94
C ALA A 344 -2.60 23.64 -2.80
N LEU A 345 -2.30 22.99 -3.93
CA LEU A 345 -1.27 23.47 -4.85
C LEU A 345 -1.70 24.78 -5.52
N GLU A 346 -2.95 24.88 -5.99
CA GLU A 346 -3.51 26.11 -6.57
C GLU A 346 -3.45 27.28 -5.60
N ALA A 347 -3.75 27.05 -4.32
CA ALA A 347 -3.61 28.08 -3.30
C ALA A 347 -2.16 28.58 -3.15
N SER A 348 -1.17 27.68 -3.21
CA SER A 348 0.25 28.05 -3.17
C SER A 348 0.67 28.84 -4.43
N ILE A 349 0.21 28.41 -5.61
CA ILE A 349 0.43 29.11 -6.88
C ILE A 349 -0.18 30.53 -6.83
N HIS A 350 -1.42 30.66 -6.37
CA HIS A 350 -2.10 31.96 -6.26
C HIS A 350 -1.39 32.90 -5.29
N ARG A 351 -0.91 32.38 -4.15
CA ARG A 351 -0.12 33.17 -3.20
C ARG A 351 1.12 33.74 -3.87
N ASN A 352 1.96 32.91 -4.49
CA ASN A 352 3.16 33.39 -5.18
C ASN A 352 2.84 34.42 -6.27
N LYS A 353 1.83 34.16 -7.11
CA LYS A 353 1.40 35.11 -8.15
C LYS A 353 0.93 36.44 -7.57
N SER A 354 0.16 36.42 -6.48
CA SER A 354 -0.31 37.65 -5.80
C SER A 354 0.82 38.48 -5.20
N GLU A 355 1.94 37.84 -4.87
CA GLU A 355 3.15 38.47 -4.34
C GLU A 355 4.16 38.83 -5.45
N GLY A 356 3.82 38.61 -6.73
CA GLY A 356 4.72 38.87 -7.86
C GLY A 356 5.91 37.91 -7.95
N LYS A 357 5.84 36.74 -7.29
CA LYS A 357 6.89 35.72 -7.28
C LYS A 357 6.69 34.68 -8.38
N PRO A 358 7.76 34.00 -8.82
CA PRO A 358 7.64 32.82 -9.68
C PRO A 358 6.74 31.75 -9.05
N ALA A 359 5.98 31.03 -9.88
CA ALA A 359 5.01 30.04 -9.43
C ALA A 359 5.24 28.65 -10.05
N ASP A 360 6.47 28.38 -10.49
CA ASP A 360 6.91 27.04 -10.85
C ASP A 360 7.11 26.21 -9.58
N TYR A 361 7.05 24.89 -9.71
CA TYR A 361 7.20 23.94 -8.59
C TYR A 361 8.37 24.27 -7.66
N TRP A 362 9.50 24.65 -8.24
CA TRP A 362 10.77 24.87 -7.53
C TRP A 362 10.74 26.12 -6.64
N ASP A 363 9.79 27.02 -6.86
CA ASP A 363 9.64 28.32 -6.19
C ASP A 363 8.44 28.36 -5.22
N LEU A 364 7.59 27.33 -5.22
CA LEU A 364 6.42 27.24 -4.36
C LEU A 364 6.82 26.88 -2.93
N GLN A 365 6.16 27.51 -1.96
CA GLN A 365 6.20 27.07 -0.58
C GLN A 365 5.21 25.91 -0.42
N LEU A 366 5.73 24.71 -0.20
CA LEU A 366 4.96 23.46 -0.10
C LEU A 366 5.27 22.75 1.22
N PRO A 367 4.37 21.88 1.71
CA PRO A 367 4.70 20.97 2.80
C PRO A 367 5.92 20.12 2.44
N ASN A 368 6.77 19.80 3.43
CA ASN A 368 8.02 19.05 3.23
C ASN A 368 7.83 17.76 2.40
N GLN A 369 6.72 17.04 2.58
CA GLN A 369 6.44 15.83 1.81
C GLN A 369 6.33 16.13 0.31
N THR A 370 5.56 17.15 -0.06
CA THR A 370 5.32 17.57 -1.45
C THR A 370 6.52 18.28 -2.06
N GLU A 371 7.26 19.08 -1.27
CA GLU A 371 8.51 19.72 -1.70
C GLU A 371 9.58 18.69 -2.08
N ASN A 372 9.54 17.49 -1.48
CA ASN A 372 10.46 16.40 -1.81
C ASN A 372 9.92 15.45 -2.88
N TYR A 373 8.66 15.58 -3.29
CA TYR A 373 7.99 14.61 -4.16
C TYR A 373 8.58 14.55 -5.57
N VAL A 374 8.68 15.69 -6.26
CA VAL A 374 9.31 15.75 -7.60
C VAL A 374 10.82 15.49 -7.51
N PRO A 375 11.57 16.00 -6.51
CA PRO A 375 12.97 15.66 -6.32
C PRO A 375 13.25 14.16 -6.19
N LYS A 376 12.43 13.43 -5.42
CA LYS A 376 12.54 11.96 -5.32
C LYS A 376 12.34 11.28 -6.67
N LEU A 377 11.32 11.69 -7.42
CA LEU A 377 11.06 11.15 -8.76
C LEU A 377 12.25 11.37 -9.70
N LEU A 378 12.77 12.61 -9.74
CA LEU A 378 13.90 12.95 -10.59
C LEU A 378 15.19 12.24 -10.14
N ALA A 379 15.40 12.05 -8.84
CA ALA A 379 16.54 11.32 -8.31
C ALA A 379 16.54 9.85 -8.75
N ILE A 380 15.40 9.16 -8.62
CA ILE A 380 15.24 7.79 -9.14
C ILE A 380 15.45 7.80 -10.66
N SER A 381 14.86 8.75 -11.39
CA SER A 381 15.04 8.81 -12.85
C SER A 381 16.51 8.97 -13.26
N ALA A 382 17.28 9.80 -12.55
CA ALA A 382 18.70 10.01 -12.80
C ALA A 382 19.52 8.74 -12.53
N ILE A 383 19.19 8.00 -11.46
CA ILE A 383 19.83 6.73 -11.15
C ILE A 383 19.51 5.68 -12.21
N ILE A 384 18.24 5.60 -12.65
CA ILE A 384 17.82 4.67 -13.71
C ILE A 384 18.40 5.08 -15.07
N ALA A 385 18.64 6.37 -15.33
CA ALA A 385 19.25 6.86 -16.56
C ALA A 385 20.71 6.44 -16.72
N ASP A 386 21.46 6.37 -15.62
CA ASP A 386 22.86 5.93 -15.60
C ASP A 386 23.12 4.95 -14.42
N PRO A 387 22.59 3.72 -14.47
CA PRO A 387 22.63 2.81 -13.34
C PRO A 387 24.06 2.38 -13.00
N ALA A 388 24.96 2.36 -14.00
CA ALA A 388 26.37 2.01 -13.81
C ALA A 388 27.10 3.04 -12.93
N LYS A 389 26.85 4.34 -13.13
CA LYS A 389 27.41 5.42 -12.32
C LYS A 389 27.05 5.31 -10.83
N TYR A 390 25.87 4.77 -10.52
CA TYR A 390 25.37 4.61 -9.16
C TYR A 390 25.49 3.18 -8.62
N HIS A 391 26.23 2.30 -9.31
CA HIS A 391 26.42 0.90 -8.92
C HIS A 391 25.12 0.10 -8.75
N ILE A 392 24.08 0.46 -9.52
CA ILE A 392 22.79 -0.23 -9.55
C ILE A 392 22.75 -1.22 -10.70
N GLN A 393 22.21 -2.42 -10.44
CA GLN A 393 21.96 -3.42 -11.46
C GLN A 393 20.46 -3.50 -11.75
N LEU A 394 20.07 -3.16 -12.98
CA LEU A 394 18.68 -3.28 -13.41
C LEU A 394 18.42 -4.72 -13.89
N PRO A 395 17.40 -5.41 -13.36
CA PRO A 395 17.00 -6.70 -13.88
C PRO A 395 16.47 -6.54 -15.30
N TYR A 396 16.74 -7.51 -16.16
CA TYR A 396 16.21 -7.51 -17.52
C TYR A 396 14.67 -7.62 -17.50
N VAL A 397 13.99 -6.65 -18.13
CA VAL A 397 12.54 -6.67 -18.32
C VAL A 397 12.26 -6.64 -19.82
N PRO A 398 11.88 -7.77 -20.45
CA PRO A 398 11.63 -7.80 -21.87
C PRO A 398 10.41 -6.94 -22.22
N ASN A 399 10.46 -6.26 -23.37
CA ASN A 399 9.33 -5.57 -23.99
C ASN A 399 8.24 -6.55 -24.48
N ARG A 400 7.69 -7.33 -23.56
CA ARG A 400 6.50 -8.17 -23.73
C ARG A 400 5.68 -8.22 -22.45
N PRO A 401 4.37 -8.52 -22.54
CA PRO A 401 3.52 -8.66 -21.37
C PRO A 401 4.01 -9.76 -20.41
N PHE A 402 4.15 -9.42 -19.12
CA PHE A 402 4.37 -10.41 -18.07
C PHE A 402 3.09 -11.22 -17.79
N PHE A 403 1.96 -10.51 -17.71
CA PHE A 403 0.65 -11.06 -17.46
C PHE A 403 -0.33 -10.75 -18.61
N ALA A 404 -1.40 -11.52 -18.65
CA ALA A 404 -2.57 -11.29 -19.48
C ALA A 404 -3.84 -11.38 -18.63
N SER A 405 -4.93 -10.78 -19.11
CA SER A 405 -6.21 -10.79 -18.41
C SER A 405 -7.14 -11.85 -18.99
N VAL A 406 -7.84 -12.56 -18.10
CA VAL A 406 -8.90 -13.51 -18.44
C VAL A 406 -10.17 -13.10 -17.71
N THR A 407 -11.29 -13.01 -18.41
CA THR A 407 -12.58 -12.61 -17.83
C THR A 407 -13.35 -13.85 -17.41
N LEU A 408 -13.45 -14.03 -16.09
CA LEU A 408 -14.30 -15.03 -15.45
C LEU A 408 -15.74 -14.50 -15.39
N THR A 409 -16.70 -15.36 -15.70
CA THR A 409 -18.15 -15.11 -15.68
C THR A 409 -18.84 -15.81 -14.52
N SER A 410 -18.08 -16.55 -13.73
CA SER A 410 -18.52 -17.31 -12.56
C SER A 410 -17.45 -17.21 -11.49
N GLN A 411 -17.87 -17.26 -10.23
CA GLN A 411 -16.95 -17.25 -9.10
C GLN A 411 -15.92 -18.37 -9.17
N MET A 412 -14.66 -18.11 -8.87
CA MET A 412 -13.64 -19.16 -8.82
C MET A 412 -12.73 -18.99 -7.60
N ASP A 413 -12.42 -20.11 -6.94
CA ASP A 413 -11.48 -20.18 -5.83
C ASP A 413 -10.04 -20.04 -6.33
N LEU A 414 -9.17 -19.34 -5.60
CA LEU A 414 -7.76 -19.18 -5.93
C LEU A 414 -7.03 -20.54 -6.01
N ASN A 415 -7.43 -21.54 -5.24
CA ASN A 415 -6.88 -22.90 -5.34
C ASN A 415 -7.26 -23.57 -6.65
N GLU A 416 -8.46 -23.34 -7.15
CA GLU A 416 -8.88 -23.85 -8.47
C GLU A 416 -8.17 -23.08 -9.58
N ILE A 417 -8.06 -21.76 -9.47
CA ILE A 417 -7.26 -20.95 -10.40
C ILE A 417 -5.81 -21.44 -10.43
N SER A 418 -5.21 -21.66 -9.26
CA SER A 418 -3.85 -22.20 -9.11
C SER A 418 -3.72 -23.57 -9.77
N LYS A 419 -4.66 -24.49 -9.50
CA LYS A 419 -4.69 -25.83 -10.11
C LYS A 419 -4.81 -25.77 -11.63
N PHE A 420 -5.69 -24.93 -12.16
CA PHE A 420 -5.94 -24.85 -13.60
C PHE A 420 -4.80 -24.16 -14.35
N SER A 421 -4.22 -23.11 -13.77
CA SER A 421 -3.13 -22.33 -14.38
C SER A 421 -1.73 -22.87 -14.09
N SER A 422 -1.59 -23.78 -13.11
CA SER A 422 -0.31 -24.19 -12.53
C SER A 422 0.50 -23.02 -11.96
N VAL A 423 -0.17 -21.97 -11.47
CA VAL A 423 0.44 -20.78 -10.88
C VAL A 423 0.26 -20.80 -9.37
N SER A 424 1.33 -20.53 -8.62
CA SER A 424 1.28 -20.53 -7.16
C SER A 424 0.33 -19.45 -6.61
N ILE A 425 -0.34 -19.74 -5.48
CA ILE A 425 -1.20 -18.77 -4.79
C ILE A 425 -0.48 -17.44 -4.49
N PRO A 426 0.79 -17.42 -4.03
CA PRO A 426 1.53 -16.17 -3.84
C PRO A 426 1.63 -15.32 -5.13
N VAL A 427 1.93 -15.95 -6.27
CA VAL A 427 1.98 -15.27 -7.57
C VAL A 427 0.59 -14.76 -7.96
N LEU A 428 -0.45 -15.58 -7.83
CA LEU A 428 -1.84 -15.16 -8.12
C LEU A 428 -2.25 -13.94 -7.28
N LYS A 429 -1.99 -13.96 -5.97
CA LYS A 429 -2.27 -12.82 -5.10
C LYS A 429 -1.43 -11.60 -5.45
N SER A 430 -0.22 -11.78 -6.02
CA SER A 430 0.66 -10.67 -6.39
C SER A 430 0.13 -9.95 -7.62
N LEU A 431 -0.33 -10.71 -8.62
CA LEU A 431 -0.94 -10.17 -9.83
C LEU A 431 -2.38 -9.69 -9.62
N ASN A 432 -3.11 -10.26 -8.65
CA ASN A 432 -4.50 -9.91 -8.33
C ASN A 432 -4.63 -9.35 -6.91
N PRO A 433 -3.89 -8.27 -6.59
CA PRO A 433 -3.87 -7.65 -5.27
C PRO A 433 -5.23 -7.03 -4.89
N GLY A 434 -6.07 -6.68 -5.88
CA GLY A 434 -7.42 -6.18 -5.66
C GLY A 434 -8.36 -7.26 -5.12
N LEU A 435 -8.04 -8.55 -5.31
CA LEU A 435 -8.82 -9.62 -4.74
C LEU A 435 -8.57 -9.70 -3.23
N GLN A 436 -9.61 -9.39 -2.46
CA GLN A 436 -9.52 -9.31 -1.01
C GLN A 436 -9.72 -10.66 -0.32
N ARG A 437 -10.18 -11.69 -1.05
CA ARG A 437 -10.59 -13.00 -0.51
C ARG A 437 -9.93 -14.16 -1.26
N TRP A 438 -10.11 -15.39 -0.77
CA TRP A 438 -9.57 -16.61 -1.41
C TRP A 438 -10.33 -17.02 -2.68
N ALA A 439 -11.41 -16.32 -3.03
CA ALA A 439 -12.18 -16.53 -4.25
C ALA A 439 -12.66 -15.19 -4.81
N THR A 440 -12.96 -15.14 -6.11
CA THR A 440 -13.58 -13.97 -6.75
C THR A 440 -14.98 -13.69 -6.17
N ALA A 441 -15.57 -12.54 -6.53
CA ALA A 441 -16.94 -12.24 -6.15
C ALA A 441 -17.92 -13.32 -6.69
N PRO A 442 -19.01 -13.63 -5.95
CA PRO A 442 -20.01 -14.61 -6.35
C PRO A 442 -20.79 -14.22 -7.61
N ASN A 443 -20.96 -12.91 -7.82
CA ASN A 443 -21.75 -12.33 -8.89
C ASN A 443 -20.89 -11.41 -9.75
N GLY A 444 -21.24 -11.32 -11.03
CA GLY A 444 -20.57 -10.43 -11.98
C GLY A 444 -19.33 -11.05 -12.62
N ASN A 445 -18.75 -10.29 -13.54
CA ASN A 445 -17.53 -10.69 -14.23
C ASN A 445 -16.32 -10.27 -13.39
N PHE A 446 -15.30 -11.12 -13.35
CA PHE A 446 -14.03 -10.80 -12.71
C PHE A 446 -12.89 -10.87 -13.73
N THR A 447 -12.06 -9.81 -13.77
CA THR A 447 -10.86 -9.79 -14.61
C THR A 447 -9.69 -10.34 -13.81
N LEU A 448 -9.28 -11.57 -14.13
CA LEU A 448 -8.16 -12.25 -13.48
C LEU A 448 -6.88 -12.03 -14.27
N LEU A 449 -5.81 -11.60 -13.61
CA LEU A 449 -4.46 -11.55 -14.16
C LEU A 449 -3.72 -12.86 -13.92
N LEU A 450 -3.20 -13.45 -14.99
CA LEU A 450 -2.34 -14.63 -14.97
C LEU A 450 -1.03 -14.30 -15.68
N PRO A 451 0.10 -14.95 -15.33
CA PRO A 451 1.28 -14.95 -16.19
C PRO A 451 0.86 -15.29 -17.62
N ALA A 452 1.34 -14.53 -18.60
CA ALA A 452 0.90 -14.67 -19.98
C ALA A 452 1.13 -16.11 -20.50
N THR A 453 2.19 -16.76 -20.02
CA THR A 453 2.55 -18.15 -20.33
C THR A 453 1.59 -19.19 -19.74
N SER A 454 0.81 -18.84 -18.70
CA SER A 454 -0.07 -19.76 -17.97
C SER A 454 -1.52 -19.72 -18.47
N VAL A 455 -1.88 -18.75 -19.31
CA VAL A 455 -3.26 -18.60 -19.82
C VAL A 455 -3.72 -19.83 -20.59
N GLY A 456 -2.90 -20.37 -21.51
CA GLY A 456 -3.28 -21.54 -22.29
C GLY A 456 -3.51 -22.79 -21.42
N ALA A 457 -2.71 -22.99 -20.37
CA ALA A 457 -2.93 -24.08 -19.42
C ALA A 457 -4.25 -23.90 -18.65
N PHE A 458 -4.52 -22.66 -18.19
CA PHE A 458 -5.75 -22.31 -17.50
C PHE A 458 -6.98 -22.57 -18.37
N GLU A 459 -6.99 -22.08 -19.61
CA GLU A 459 -8.08 -22.31 -20.56
C GLU A 459 -8.32 -23.79 -20.81
N ASN A 460 -7.28 -24.56 -21.14
CA ASN A 460 -7.39 -25.99 -21.44
C ASN A 460 -7.93 -26.80 -20.25
N ASN A 461 -7.55 -26.44 -19.03
CA ASN A 461 -8.03 -27.13 -17.83
C ASN A 461 -9.44 -26.70 -17.43
N LEU A 462 -9.79 -25.42 -17.61
CA LEU A 462 -11.15 -24.93 -17.41
C LEU A 462 -12.13 -25.62 -18.37
N GLN A 463 -11.78 -25.77 -19.65
CA GLN A 463 -12.64 -26.44 -20.65
C GLN A 463 -13.06 -27.86 -20.23
N LYS A 464 -12.22 -28.59 -19.50
CA LYS A 464 -12.51 -29.96 -19.03
C LYS A 464 -13.58 -30.01 -17.94
N VAL A 465 -13.84 -28.90 -17.26
CA VAL A 465 -14.77 -28.82 -16.13
C VAL A 465 -15.95 -27.89 -16.39
N ILE A 466 -16.08 -27.32 -17.60
CA ILE A 466 -17.25 -26.53 -17.98
C ILE A 466 -18.52 -27.38 -17.81
N GLY A 467 -19.56 -26.77 -17.25
CA GLY A 467 -20.84 -27.42 -16.97
C GLY A 467 -20.83 -28.28 -15.71
N GLN A 468 -19.67 -28.53 -15.09
CA GLN A 468 -19.60 -29.18 -13.78
C GLN A 468 -19.99 -28.18 -12.69
N LYS A 469 -20.59 -28.70 -11.62
CA LYS A 469 -20.95 -27.90 -10.44
C LYS A 469 -19.79 -27.93 -9.44
N HIS A 470 -19.49 -26.75 -8.90
CA HIS A 470 -18.39 -26.49 -7.98
C HIS A 470 -18.92 -25.83 -6.70
N VAL A 471 -18.06 -25.81 -5.68
CA VAL A 471 -18.35 -25.09 -4.43
C VAL A 471 -18.25 -23.60 -4.68
N GLY A 472 -19.33 -22.88 -4.40
CA GLY A 472 -19.35 -21.43 -4.35
C GLY A 472 -19.15 -20.90 -2.94
N TRP A 473 -18.83 -19.62 -2.86
CA TRP A 473 -18.52 -18.89 -1.65
C TRP A 473 -19.43 -17.68 -1.54
N ILE A 474 -20.25 -17.65 -0.49
CA ILE A 474 -21.19 -16.56 -0.24
C ILE A 474 -20.76 -15.78 0.99
N TYR A 475 -20.84 -14.45 0.88
CA TYR A 475 -20.78 -13.55 2.03
C TYR A 475 -22.17 -13.45 2.66
N HIS A 476 -22.28 -13.79 3.94
CA HIS A 476 -23.49 -13.68 4.72
C HIS A 476 -23.27 -12.72 5.89
N GLN A 477 -24.04 -11.63 5.95
CA GLN A 477 -24.05 -10.72 7.09
C GLN A 477 -25.03 -11.21 8.14
N VAL A 478 -24.51 -11.48 9.35
CA VAL A 478 -25.29 -12.02 10.46
C VAL A 478 -26.28 -10.96 10.95
N THR A 479 -27.56 -11.29 10.92
CA THR A 479 -28.64 -10.43 11.40
C THR A 479 -29.14 -10.87 12.78
N ASN A 480 -29.99 -10.05 13.39
CA ASN A 480 -30.50 -10.33 14.74
C ASN A 480 -31.33 -11.64 14.74
N GLY A 481 -31.02 -12.55 15.66
CA GLY A 481 -31.65 -13.86 15.75
C GLY A 481 -30.98 -14.99 14.96
N GLU A 482 -29.94 -14.70 14.17
CA GLU A 482 -29.17 -15.74 13.48
C GLU A 482 -28.07 -16.35 14.37
N SER A 483 -27.88 -17.66 14.25
CA SER A 483 -26.80 -18.46 14.85
C SER A 483 -26.07 -19.24 13.76
N LEU A 484 -24.91 -19.86 14.08
CA LEU A 484 -24.27 -20.76 13.12
C LEU A 484 -25.18 -21.91 12.67
N ALA A 485 -26.07 -22.38 13.55
CA ALA A 485 -27.01 -23.46 13.23
C ALA A 485 -28.03 -23.01 12.19
N THR A 486 -28.64 -21.84 12.38
CA THR A 486 -29.65 -21.31 11.45
C THR A 486 -29.02 -20.94 10.10
N ILE A 487 -27.80 -20.38 10.12
CA ILE A 487 -27.05 -20.05 8.91
C ILE A 487 -26.62 -21.33 8.17
N ALA A 488 -26.13 -22.34 8.89
CA ALA A 488 -25.77 -23.63 8.30
C ALA A 488 -26.96 -24.28 7.59
N SER A 489 -28.12 -24.30 8.26
CA SER A 489 -29.37 -24.83 7.70
C SER A 489 -29.82 -24.06 6.45
N LYS A 490 -29.75 -22.71 6.48
CA LYS A 490 -30.13 -21.85 5.36
C LYS A 490 -29.38 -22.13 4.06
N TYR A 491 -28.11 -22.53 4.15
CA TYR A 491 -27.23 -22.71 3.00
C TYR A 491 -26.84 -24.17 2.73
N ASP A 492 -27.56 -25.13 3.34
CA ASP A 492 -27.29 -26.56 3.23
C ASP A 492 -25.80 -26.91 3.49
N THR A 493 -25.29 -26.44 4.62
CA THR A 493 -23.91 -26.67 5.07
C THR A 493 -23.89 -27.08 6.55
N SER A 494 -22.71 -27.32 7.12
CA SER A 494 -22.60 -27.72 8.53
C SER A 494 -22.01 -26.62 9.41
N MET A 495 -22.44 -26.56 10.67
CA MET A 495 -21.88 -25.63 11.67
C MET A 495 -20.37 -25.80 11.81
N SER A 496 -19.88 -27.04 11.82
CA SER A 496 -18.44 -27.33 11.90
C SER A 496 -17.69 -26.79 10.68
N LYS A 497 -18.26 -26.92 9.47
CA LYS A 497 -17.65 -26.37 8.25
C LYS A 497 -17.65 -24.84 8.27
N LEU A 498 -18.76 -24.20 8.67
CA LEU A 498 -18.82 -22.74 8.85
C LEU A 498 -17.82 -22.26 9.90
N ALA A 499 -17.78 -22.90 11.06
CA ALA A 499 -16.86 -22.54 12.14
C ALA A 499 -15.40 -22.68 11.69
N LYS A 500 -15.05 -23.78 11.03
CA LYS A 500 -13.70 -24.03 10.50
C LYS A 500 -13.29 -23.00 9.46
N VAL A 501 -14.18 -22.70 8.51
CA VAL A 501 -13.92 -21.73 7.44
C VAL A 501 -13.73 -20.32 7.97
N ASN A 502 -14.44 -19.97 9.04
CA ASN A 502 -14.43 -18.62 9.63
C ASN A 502 -13.58 -18.53 10.91
N ASN A 503 -12.78 -19.56 11.22
CA ASN A 503 -11.95 -19.65 12.42
C ASN A 503 -12.70 -19.35 13.73
N LEU A 504 -13.96 -19.78 13.84
CA LEU A 504 -14.80 -19.57 15.02
C LEU A 504 -14.58 -20.68 16.04
N HIS A 505 -14.06 -20.32 17.21
CA HIS A 505 -13.65 -21.27 18.25
C HIS A 505 -14.80 -21.67 19.20
N SER A 506 -15.79 -20.79 19.39
CA SER A 506 -16.91 -20.98 20.33
C SER A 506 -18.23 -21.41 19.66
N GLY A 507 -18.24 -21.53 18.32
CA GLY A 507 -19.47 -21.78 17.56
C GLY A 507 -20.53 -20.66 17.64
N SER A 508 -20.18 -19.51 18.24
CA SER A 508 -21.04 -18.34 18.32
C SER A 508 -20.70 -17.31 17.24
N VAL A 509 -21.72 -16.58 16.79
CA VAL A 509 -21.61 -15.54 15.77
C VAL A 509 -22.20 -14.25 16.30
N LYS A 510 -21.56 -13.12 15.97
CA LYS A 510 -21.96 -11.81 16.46
C LYS A 510 -22.87 -11.14 15.44
N VAL A 511 -23.98 -10.57 15.89
CA VAL A 511 -24.85 -9.75 15.03
C VAL A 511 -24.02 -8.64 14.39
N GLY A 512 -24.22 -8.42 13.09
CA GLY A 512 -23.46 -7.49 12.26
C GLY A 512 -22.16 -8.04 11.70
N SER A 513 -21.66 -9.18 12.21
CA SER A 513 -20.46 -9.81 11.66
C SER A 513 -20.71 -10.45 10.30
N ALA A 514 -19.64 -10.56 9.52
CA ALA A 514 -19.62 -11.27 8.26
C ALA A 514 -19.22 -12.73 8.48
N ILE A 515 -19.91 -13.64 7.81
CA ILE A 515 -19.55 -15.05 7.75
C ILE A 515 -19.44 -15.46 6.30
N LEU A 516 -18.37 -16.19 6.01
CA LEU A 516 -18.22 -16.88 4.76
C LEU A 516 -18.90 -18.24 4.77
N VAL A 517 -19.69 -18.49 3.73
CA VAL A 517 -20.44 -19.74 3.58
C VAL A 517 -20.00 -20.49 2.32
N PRO A 518 -19.42 -21.70 2.44
CA PRO A 518 -19.22 -22.59 1.30
C PRO A 518 -20.53 -23.29 0.94
N VAL A 519 -21.05 -23.01 -0.24
CA VAL A 519 -22.29 -23.63 -0.75
C VAL A 519 -21.94 -24.66 -1.81
N LYS A 520 -22.27 -25.92 -1.54
CA LYS A 520 -22.01 -27.03 -2.46
C LYS A 520 -22.84 -26.87 -3.73
N ASP A 521 -22.25 -27.22 -4.88
CA ASP A 521 -22.93 -27.29 -6.18
C ASP A 521 -23.65 -25.98 -6.59
N SER A 522 -23.15 -24.83 -6.11
CA SER A 522 -23.77 -23.51 -6.30
C SER A 522 -23.19 -22.71 -7.46
N VAL A 523 -22.00 -23.09 -7.94
CA VAL A 523 -21.34 -22.43 -9.08
C VAL A 523 -21.20 -23.43 -10.21
N THR A 524 -21.51 -23.00 -11.43
CA THR A 524 -21.24 -23.78 -12.65
C THR A 524 -20.24 -23.02 -13.49
N TYR A 525 -19.13 -23.67 -13.82
CA TYR A 525 -18.13 -23.04 -14.68
C TYR A 525 -18.62 -22.96 -16.11
N THR A 526 -18.46 -21.76 -16.67
CA THR A 526 -18.80 -21.45 -18.05
C THR A 526 -17.52 -21.09 -18.80
N LYS A 527 -17.65 -20.94 -20.12
CA LYS A 527 -16.55 -20.48 -20.95
C LYS A 527 -16.15 -19.05 -20.54
N LEU A 528 -14.86 -18.74 -20.59
CA LEU A 528 -14.35 -17.38 -20.40
C LEU A 528 -15.09 -16.40 -21.32
N ALA A 529 -15.44 -15.24 -20.78
CA ALA A 529 -16.04 -14.15 -21.57
C ALA A 529 -15.02 -13.47 -22.49
N GLY A 530 -13.73 -13.56 -22.17
CA GLY A 530 -12.67 -12.99 -22.98
C GLY A 530 -11.29 -13.30 -22.42
N VAL A 531 -10.31 -13.28 -23.32
CA VAL A 531 -8.89 -13.30 -23.00
C VAL A 531 -8.25 -12.16 -23.76
N SER A 532 -7.61 -11.25 -23.03
CA SER A 532 -6.96 -10.07 -23.59
C SER A 532 -5.47 -10.10 -23.21
N GLY A 533 -4.60 -10.17 -24.21
CA GLY A 533 -3.17 -9.89 -23.99
C GLY A 533 -2.97 -8.41 -23.62
N ALA A 534 -1.92 -8.06 -22.87
CA ALA A 534 -1.74 -6.68 -22.40
C ALA A 534 -1.62 -5.64 -23.54
N VAL A 535 -1.24 -6.03 -24.76
CA VAL A 535 -1.25 -5.17 -25.96
C VAL A 535 -2.66 -4.96 -26.52
N SER A 536 -3.55 -5.97 -26.45
CA SER A 536 -4.94 -5.82 -26.89
C SER A 536 -5.78 -4.92 -25.97
N MET A 537 -5.33 -4.72 -24.72
CA MET A 537 -6.04 -3.88 -23.74
C MET A 537 -6.03 -2.39 -24.11
N GLN A 538 -4.99 -1.87 -24.79
CA GLN A 538 -4.99 -0.50 -25.31
C GLN A 538 -6.15 -0.28 -26.30
N SER A 539 -6.32 -1.17 -27.29
CA SER A 539 -7.40 -1.06 -28.28
C SER A 539 -8.81 -1.19 -27.68
N GLN A 540 -8.95 -1.99 -26.61
CA GLN A 540 -10.22 -2.22 -25.94
C GLN A 540 -10.57 -1.05 -25.00
N GLN A 541 -9.58 -0.46 -24.32
CA GLN A 541 -9.74 0.71 -23.46
C GLN A 541 -9.91 2.02 -24.25
N GLU A 542 -9.23 2.18 -25.40
CA GLU A 542 -9.51 3.28 -26.35
C GLU A 542 -10.96 3.24 -26.83
N ARG A 543 -11.51 2.04 -27.08
CA ARG A 543 -12.93 1.86 -27.40
C ARG A 543 -13.85 2.25 -26.23
N VAL A 544 -13.52 1.87 -25.00
CA VAL A 544 -14.33 2.20 -23.81
C VAL A 544 -14.28 3.69 -23.51
N LEU A 545 -13.10 4.31 -23.57
CA LEU A 545 -12.91 5.75 -23.39
C LEU A 545 -13.58 6.54 -24.52
N SER A 546 -13.47 6.09 -25.78
CA SER A 546 -14.22 6.66 -26.91
C SER A 546 -15.72 6.59 -26.69
N ASN A 547 -16.25 5.47 -26.19
CA ASN A 547 -17.68 5.31 -25.89
C ASN A 547 -18.13 6.12 -24.66
N ALA A 548 -17.26 6.34 -23.68
CA ALA A 548 -17.53 7.20 -22.53
C ALA A 548 -17.52 8.69 -22.94
N LEU A 549 -16.56 9.11 -23.76
CA LEU A 549 -16.50 10.45 -24.33
C LEU A 549 -17.67 10.74 -25.27
N LYS A 550 -18.11 9.76 -26.08
CA LYS A 550 -19.35 9.87 -26.89
C LYS A 550 -20.59 10.05 -26.01
N ARG A 551 -20.67 9.37 -24.86
CA ARG A 551 -21.76 9.53 -23.89
C ARG A 551 -21.71 10.88 -23.18
N ALA A 552 -20.52 11.36 -22.84
CA ALA A 552 -20.33 12.69 -22.26
C ALA A 552 -20.68 13.81 -23.26
N ALA A 553 -20.27 13.68 -24.52
CA ALA A 553 -20.65 14.59 -25.60
C ALA A 553 -22.16 14.58 -25.86
N ALA A 554 -22.81 13.42 -25.84
CA ALA A 554 -24.26 13.30 -25.93
C ALA A 554 -25.00 13.89 -24.70
N SER A 555 -24.33 13.99 -23.54
CA SER A 555 -24.89 14.65 -22.35
C SER A 555 -24.73 16.17 -22.34
N GLN A 556 -23.81 16.72 -23.15
CA GLN A 556 -23.69 18.18 -23.34
C GLN A 556 -24.81 18.77 -24.22
N ASP A 557 -25.57 17.93 -24.91
CA ASP A 557 -26.72 18.33 -25.75
C ASP A 557 -28.01 18.57 -24.93
N LYS A 558 -27.95 18.44 -23.60
CA LYS A 558 -29.02 18.86 -22.68
C LYS A 558 -28.48 19.97 -21.78
N GLY A 559 -28.72 21.20 -22.24
CA GLY A 559 -28.13 22.43 -21.72
C GLY A 559 -28.15 22.59 -20.19
N LEU A 560 -27.03 23.10 -19.70
CA LEU A 560 -26.88 23.82 -18.43
C LEU A 560 -26.29 25.21 -18.75
N PRO A 561 -26.58 26.23 -17.93
CA PRO A 561 -26.63 27.63 -18.36
C PRO A 561 -25.25 28.25 -18.62
N ALA A 562 -25.27 29.19 -19.56
CA ALA A 562 -24.14 29.99 -20.00
C ALA A 562 -23.60 30.90 -18.88
N GLU A 563 -22.30 30.81 -18.62
CA GLU A 563 -21.37 31.94 -18.53
C GLU A 563 -19.96 31.44 -18.18
N VAL A 564 -19.15 31.17 -19.21
CA VAL A 564 -17.69 31.37 -19.16
C VAL A 564 -17.30 31.86 -20.55
N THR A 565 -17.21 33.18 -20.70
CA THR A 565 -16.65 33.83 -21.89
C THR A 565 -15.14 33.60 -21.92
N GLY A 566 -14.72 32.56 -22.63
CA GLY A 566 -13.35 32.39 -23.12
C GLY A 566 -13.42 32.10 -24.62
N GLU A 567 -12.57 32.74 -25.41
CA GLU A 567 -12.56 32.58 -26.87
C GLU A 567 -12.46 31.10 -27.29
N PRO A 568 -13.04 30.71 -28.45
CA PRO A 568 -12.98 29.34 -28.93
C PRO A 568 -11.52 28.94 -29.16
N ILE A 569 -11.04 27.95 -28.39
CA ILE A 569 -9.72 27.39 -28.57
C ILE A 569 -9.74 26.56 -29.85
N GLU A 570 -8.97 26.99 -30.85
CA GLU A 570 -8.69 26.24 -32.07
C GLU A 570 -8.17 24.82 -31.71
N PRO A 571 -8.82 23.74 -32.19
CA PRO A 571 -8.36 22.37 -31.98
C PRO A 571 -6.93 22.20 -32.47
N ASN A 572 -6.06 21.57 -31.67
CA ASN A 572 -4.70 21.27 -32.15
C ASN A 572 -4.74 20.29 -33.34
N GLU A 573 -3.67 20.28 -34.14
CA GLU A 573 -3.59 19.51 -35.40
C GLU A 573 -3.86 18.00 -35.23
N ASN A 574 -3.54 17.44 -34.06
CA ASN A 574 -3.87 16.05 -33.75
C ASN A 574 -5.36 15.84 -33.53
N LEU A 575 -6.05 16.79 -32.89
CA LEU A 575 -7.50 16.75 -32.72
C LEU A 575 -8.22 17.00 -34.05
N LYS A 576 -7.72 17.91 -34.90
CA LYS A 576 -8.23 18.12 -36.28
C LYS A 576 -8.07 16.86 -37.14
N SER A 577 -6.90 16.22 -37.09
CA SER A 577 -6.63 14.96 -37.80
C SER A 577 -7.51 13.81 -37.31
N LEU A 578 -7.77 13.74 -36.01
CA LEU A 578 -8.63 12.71 -35.43
C LEU A 578 -10.11 12.94 -35.76
N LEU A 579 -10.58 14.19 -35.72
CA LEU A 579 -11.95 14.57 -36.06
C LEU A 579 -12.21 14.39 -37.57
N GLY A 580 -11.27 14.79 -38.42
CA GLY A 580 -11.35 14.59 -39.87
C GLY A 580 -11.42 13.11 -40.28
N LYS A 581 -10.78 12.22 -39.52
CA LYS A 581 -10.87 10.76 -39.73
C LYS A 581 -12.18 10.14 -39.22
N LEU A 582 -12.84 10.76 -38.25
CA LEU A 582 -14.05 10.24 -37.63
C LEU A 582 -15.35 10.77 -38.27
N TYR A 583 -15.31 11.98 -38.83
CA TYR A 583 -16.51 12.68 -39.31
C TYR A 583 -16.42 13.21 -40.75
N GLY A 584 -15.27 13.07 -41.42
CA GLY A 584 -15.01 13.72 -42.71
C GLY A 584 -14.32 15.08 -42.52
N SER A 585 -13.69 15.59 -43.58
CA SER A 585 -12.84 16.80 -43.54
C SER A 585 -13.59 18.13 -43.59
N ASP A 586 -14.91 18.11 -43.76
CA ASP A 586 -15.77 19.29 -43.92
C ASP A 586 -16.51 19.66 -42.63
#